data_AF-A0A178D5X9-F1
#
_entry.id   AF-A0A178D5X9-F1
#
_cell.length_a   1.000
_cell.length_b   1.000
_cell.length_c   1.000
_cell.angle_alpha   90.00
_cell.angle_beta   90.00
_cell.angle_gamma   90.00
#
_symmetry.space_group_name_H-M   'P 1'
#
loop_
_entity.id
_entity.type
_entity.pdbx_description
1 polymer ?
#
loop_
_entity_poly.entity_id
_entity_poly.type
_entity_poly.pdbx_seq_one_letter_code
_entity_poly.pdbx_strand_id
1 'polypeptide(L)'
;MANAKEQSIPPIAPTRLRQIALIAEDYDRARDLLTRVLDTEVVFVDPQVAQWGLKNFLVAIGGDMIEVCSPFKPNTTVGRLLEKRGDGGYMIIMQTLDAASRRKYIESRNLARVIFHHSHGDVECVQYHPKGIADCMRQKGGMMPELDSHTPSATNSTPLESPFSPWHACGSDYPKYSVGMRRRAHLKLVRAVLRLAPGQTDVHAAAQQWQDYFGVERRGSELVFTNARLSFVPGVEGSPEGLESITIAVQGKERLDKMLRVVSDEGLCGDGWTNMLGVKWCFELQGEENDQAKGRESRLLPELAEFYLLEAKRLTQMVVGIDCDSFRTKRVTLHTWRCGNEDHSDTNSGLIEYSQELRSENGVRVSGPPLRISVSDIVPLEHVPLSLHNATVDFSVDELCGILETAEEQQTLVKAADGEDGHQRANTK
;
A
#
# COMPACT_ATOMS: atom_id res chain seq x y z
N MET A 1 -1.82 -13.03 -43.82
CA MET A 1 -1.55 -13.29 -42.39
C MET A 1 -0.42 -12.38 -41.97
N ALA A 2 -0.74 -11.27 -41.29
CA ALA A 2 0.28 -10.36 -40.79
C ALA A 2 0.79 -10.88 -39.45
N ASN A 3 2.11 -11.08 -39.34
CA ASN A 3 2.79 -11.41 -38.09
C ASN A 3 2.39 -10.40 -37.01
N ALA A 4 1.60 -10.84 -36.03
CA ALA A 4 1.45 -10.14 -34.77
C ALA A 4 2.83 -10.18 -34.10
N LYS A 5 3.61 -9.10 -34.25
CA LYS A 5 4.78 -8.88 -33.40
C LYS A 5 4.30 -9.10 -31.96
N GLU A 6 4.92 -10.04 -31.26
CA GLU A 6 4.78 -10.14 -29.80
C GLU A 6 5.03 -8.73 -29.24
N GLN A 7 3.96 -8.03 -28.88
CA GLN A 7 4.10 -6.81 -28.12
C GLN A 7 4.66 -7.25 -26.77
N SER A 8 5.91 -6.85 -26.53
CA SER A 8 6.59 -7.02 -25.25
C SER A 8 5.77 -6.36 -24.16
N ILE A 9 5.72 -6.97 -22.97
CA ILE A 9 5.06 -6.39 -21.80
C ILE A 9 5.65 -4.99 -21.57
N PRO A 10 4.83 -3.92 -21.51
CA PRO A 10 5.37 -2.60 -21.20
C PRO A 10 6.05 -2.62 -19.83
N PRO A 11 7.18 -1.93 -19.65
CA PRO A 11 8.00 -2.02 -18.45
C PRO A 11 7.23 -1.56 -17.22
N ILE A 12 7.63 -2.05 -16.05
CA ILE A 12 7.21 -1.47 -14.77
C ILE A 12 7.62 0.01 -14.77
N ALA A 13 6.75 0.88 -14.29
CA ALA A 13 6.97 2.31 -14.29
C ALA A 13 6.51 2.95 -12.98
N PRO A 14 7.16 4.07 -12.56
CA PRO A 14 6.65 4.87 -11.46
C PRO A 14 5.17 5.18 -11.67
N THR A 15 4.36 4.83 -10.68
CA THR A 15 2.91 5.04 -10.70
C THR A 15 2.51 5.69 -9.39
N ARG A 16 1.63 6.69 -9.44
CA ARG A 16 1.10 7.39 -8.27
C ARG A 16 -0.32 6.92 -7.98
N LEU A 17 -0.63 6.62 -6.71
CA LEU A 17 -2.01 6.38 -6.29
C LEU A 17 -2.68 7.74 -6.11
N ARG A 18 -3.40 8.18 -7.12
CA ARG A 18 -3.78 9.58 -7.29
C ARG A 18 -5.11 9.93 -6.63
N GLN A 19 -6.05 9.00 -6.70
CA GLN A 19 -7.39 9.19 -6.18
C GLN A 19 -7.99 7.86 -5.74
N ILE A 20 -8.72 7.88 -4.63
CA ILE A 20 -9.56 6.77 -4.19
C ILE A 20 -11.00 7.26 -4.24
N ALA A 21 -11.84 6.58 -5.03
CA ALA A 21 -13.26 6.88 -5.11
C ALA A 21 -14.04 5.96 -4.17
N LEU A 22 -14.94 6.56 -3.41
CA LEU A 22 -15.90 5.92 -2.53
C LEU A 22 -17.31 6.12 -3.07
N ILE A 23 -18.23 5.28 -2.61
CA ILE A 23 -19.66 5.45 -2.82
C ILE A 23 -20.35 5.65 -1.48
N ALA A 24 -21.32 6.54 -1.45
CA ALA A 24 -22.13 6.80 -0.28
C ALA A 24 -23.60 7.00 -0.65
N GLU A 25 -24.51 6.47 0.16
CA GLU A 25 -25.95 6.72 0.00
C GLU A 25 -26.29 8.19 0.30
N ASP A 26 -25.80 8.70 1.44
CA ASP A 26 -26.02 10.08 1.87
C ASP A 26 -24.84 10.98 1.49
N TYR A 27 -24.99 11.68 0.37
CA TYR A 27 -24.00 12.62 -0.16
C TYR A 27 -23.64 13.74 0.80
N ASP A 28 -24.63 14.34 1.46
CA ASP A 28 -24.43 15.55 2.27
C ASP A 28 -23.76 15.16 3.59
N ARG A 29 -24.17 14.04 4.19
CA ARG A 29 -23.48 13.45 5.34
C ARG A 29 -22.06 13.04 4.99
N ALA A 30 -21.83 12.41 3.83
CA ALA A 30 -20.49 12.00 3.43
C ALA A 30 -19.55 13.19 3.25
N ARG A 31 -20.04 14.27 2.64
CA ARG A 31 -19.30 15.52 2.48
C ARG A 31 -18.96 16.13 3.83
N ASP A 32 -19.96 16.23 4.72
CA ASP A 32 -19.78 16.80 6.04
C ASP A 32 -18.78 16.00 6.89
N LEU A 33 -18.94 14.67 6.96
CA LEU A 33 -18.02 13.79 7.68
C LEU A 33 -16.59 13.89 7.17
N LEU A 34 -16.35 13.76 5.86
CA LEU A 34 -15.00 13.83 5.31
C LEU A 34 -14.34 15.18 5.58
N THR A 35 -15.06 16.28 5.38
CA THR A 35 -14.49 17.63 5.57
C THR A 35 -14.19 17.93 7.03
N ARG A 36 -15.05 17.49 7.97
CA ARG A 36 -14.83 17.71 9.41
C ARG A 36 -13.78 16.79 10.00
N VAL A 37 -13.84 15.49 9.70
CA VAL A 37 -12.91 14.49 10.24
C VAL A 37 -11.50 14.70 9.71
N LEU A 38 -11.33 14.93 8.40
CA LEU A 38 -10.01 15.12 7.81
C LEU A 38 -9.51 16.56 7.92
N ASP A 39 -10.31 17.51 8.45
CA ASP A 39 -10.04 18.95 8.36
C ASP A 39 -9.65 19.37 6.94
N THR A 40 -10.46 18.93 5.97
CA THR A 40 -10.28 19.15 4.54
C THR A 40 -11.44 19.94 3.92
N GLU A 41 -11.34 20.25 2.63
CA GLU A 41 -12.34 20.98 1.88
C GLU A 41 -12.60 20.34 0.52
N VAL A 42 -13.81 20.58 0.00
CA VAL A 42 -14.17 20.20 -1.36
C VAL A 42 -13.42 21.09 -2.33
N VAL A 43 -12.56 20.50 -3.15
CA VAL A 43 -11.78 21.21 -4.17
C VAL A 43 -12.44 21.17 -5.54
N PHE A 44 -13.31 20.19 -5.79
CA PHE A 44 -14.05 20.08 -7.04
C PHE A 44 -15.37 19.33 -6.88
N VAL A 45 -16.36 19.68 -7.70
CA VAL A 45 -17.61 18.95 -7.90
C VAL A 45 -17.77 18.81 -9.40
N ASP A 46 -17.81 17.58 -9.91
CA ASP A 46 -17.87 17.34 -11.33
C ASP A 46 -19.33 17.34 -11.82
N PRO A 47 -19.77 18.33 -12.62
CA PRO A 47 -21.11 18.30 -13.19
C PRO A 47 -21.28 17.16 -14.21
N GLN A 48 -20.18 16.63 -14.77
CA GLN A 48 -20.26 15.62 -15.82
C GLN A 48 -20.74 14.27 -15.29
N VAL A 49 -20.56 13.97 -13.99
CA VAL A 49 -21.07 12.71 -13.43
C VAL A 49 -22.59 12.58 -13.45
N ALA A 50 -23.29 13.71 -13.63
CA ALA A 50 -24.75 13.74 -13.76
C ALA A 50 -25.26 12.95 -14.97
N GLN A 51 -24.43 12.76 -16.00
CA GLN A 51 -24.78 11.93 -17.16
C GLN A 51 -25.04 10.46 -16.77
N TRP A 52 -24.41 9.99 -15.70
CA TRP A 52 -24.62 8.64 -15.13
C TRP A 52 -25.65 8.62 -14.00
N GLY A 53 -26.35 9.73 -13.76
CA GLY A 53 -27.31 9.86 -12.65
C GLY A 53 -26.67 9.97 -11.28
N LEU A 54 -25.40 10.40 -11.23
CA LEU A 54 -24.61 10.54 -10.01
C LEU A 54 -24.30 12.01 -9.73
N LYS A 55 -24.11 12.33 -8.46
CA LYS A 55 -23.42 13.54 -8.01
C LYS A 55 -22.15 13.12 -7.30
N ASN A 56 -21.08 13.90 -7.43
CA ASN A 56 -19.83 13.63 -6.73
C ASN A 56 -19.30 14.88 -6.02
N PHE A 57 -18.25 14.69 -5.23
CA PHE A 57 -17.36 15.75 -4.80
C PHE A 57 -15.97 15.14 -4.59
N LEU A 58 -14.94 15.97 -4.75
CA LEU A 58 -13.56 15.62 -4.48
C LEU A 58 -13.03 16.50 -3.35
N VAL A 59 -12.42 15.87 -2.35
CA VAL A 59 -11.65 16.55 -1.30
C VAL A 59 -10.17 16.29 -1.46
N ALA A 60 -9.34 17.26 -1.10
CA ALA A 60 -7.89 17.11 -1.16
C ALA A 60 -7.33 16.48 0.11
N ILE A 61 -6.44 15.51 -0.05
CA ILE A 61 -5.58 14.97 1.01
C ILE A 61 -4.13 15.32 0.64
N GLY A 62 -3.83 16.62 0.76
CA GLY A 62 -2.61 17.21 0.25
C GLY A 62 -2.56 17.20 -1.28
N GLY A 63 -1.65 16.41 -1.82
CA GLY A 63 -1.44 16.28 -3.25
C GLY A 63 -2.44 15.37 -3.97
N ASP A 64 -3.16 14.52 -3.25
CA ASP A 64 -4.02 13.46 -3.80
C ASP A 64 -5.49 13.68 -3.41
N MET A 65 -6.40 12.85 -3.92
CA MET A 65 -7.84 13.09 -3.81
C MET A 65 -8.61 11.92 -3.19
N ILE A 66 -9.64 12.26 -2.42
CA ILE A 66 -10.74 11.33 -2.12
C ILE A 66 -11.97 11.84 -2.87
N GLU A 67 -12.56 10.96 -3.67
CA GLU A 67 -13.82 11.23 -4.36
C GLU A 67 -14.95 10.47 -3.67
N VAL A 68 -16.12 11.07 -3.57
CA VAL A 68 -17.35 10.36 -3.18
C VAL A 68 -18.40 10.54 -4.25
N CYS A 69 -18.97 9.43 -4.71
CA CYS A 69 -20.08 9.38 -5.64
C CYS A 69 -21.36 8.91 -4.95
N SER A 70 -22.47 9.63 -5.18
CA SER A 70 -23.79 9.26 -4.68
C SER A 70 -24.83 9.30 -5.81
N PRO A 71 -25.76 8.33 -5.87
CA PRO A 71 -26.78 8.32 -6.89
C PRO A 71 -27.87 9.35 -6.57
N PHE A 72 -28.35 10.08 -7.59
CA PHE A 72 -29.58 10.88 -7.47
C PHE A 72 -30.69 10.39 -8.42
N LYS A 73 -30.37 9.45 -9.32
CA LYS A 73 -31.34 8.71 -10.14
C LYS A 73 -31.38 7.23 -9.71
N PRO A 74 -32.51 6.53 -9.91
CA PRO A 74 -32.59 5.09 -9.65
C PRO A 74 -31.78 4.29 -10.67
N ASN A 75 -31.50 3.02 -10.37
CA ASN A 75 -30.87 2.04 -11.26
C ASN A 75 -29.48 2.43 -11.81
N THR A 76 -28.75 3.28 -11.10
CA THR A 76 -27.36 3.62 -11.45
C THR A 76 -26.40 2.50 -11.06
N THR A 77 -25.17 2.52 -11.62
CA THR A 77 -24.12 1.56 -11.22
C THR A 77 -23.77 1.69 -9.74
N VAL A 78 -23.63 2.92 -9.25
CA VAL A 78 -23.39 3.19 -7.83
C VAL A 78 -24.56 2.74 -6.97
N GLY A 79 -25.81 3.02 -7.37
CA GLY A 79 -26.99 2.59 -6.62
C GLY A 79 -27.05 1.06 -6.41
N ARG A 80 -26.79 0.29 -7.47
CA ARG A 80 -26.71 -1.19 -7.35
C ARG A 80 -25.57 -1.68 -6.46
N LEU A 81 -24.46 -0.94 -6.39
CA LEU A 81 -23.35 -1.28 -5.50
C LEU A 81 -23.71 -0.97 -4.05
N LEU A 82 -24.32 0.19 -3.77
CA LEU A 82 -24.81 0.56 -2.44
C LEU A 82 -25.83 -0.47 -1.92
N GLU A 83 -26.80 -0.87 -2.74
CA GLU A 83 -27.78 -1.92 -2.38
C GLU A 83 -27.11 -3.26 -2.03
N LYS A 84 -25.95 -3.55 -2.63
CA LYS A 84 -25.25 -4.81 -2.45
C LYS A 84 -24.32 -4.83 -1.23
N ARG A 85 -23.56 -3.75 -1.00
CA ARG A 85 -22.46 -3.73 -0.02
C ARG A 85 -22.47 -2.53 0.92
N GLY A 86 -23.42 -1.60 0.77
CA GLY A 86 -23.45 -0.33 1.48
C GLY A 86 -22.39 0.65 0.98
N ASP A 87 -22.18 1.70 1.77
CA ASP A 87 -21.09 2.66 1.58
C ASP A 87 -19.73 1.94 1.56
N GLY A 88 -18.78 2.44 0.76
CA GLY A 88 -17.45 1.84 0.73
C GLY A 88 -16.61 2.24 -0.48
N GLY A 89 -15.45 1.59 -0.62
CA GLY A 89 -14.57 1.79 -1.77
C GLY A 89 -15.22 1.40 -3.10
N TYR A 90 -14.96 2.18 -4.14
CA TYR A 90 -15.46 1.96 -5.49
C TYR A 90 -14.34 1.86 -6.52
N MET A 91 -13.39 2.81 -6.51
CA MET A 91 -12.34 2.89 -7.52
C MET A 91 -10.96 3.20 -6.93
N ILE A 92 -9.93 2.58 -7.50
CA ILE A 92 -8.52 2.94 -7.31
C ILE A 92 -8.04 3.60 -8.60
N ILE A 93 -7.71 4.89 -8.53
CA ILE A 93 -7.35 5.69 -9.69
C ILE A 93 -5.86 6.00 -9.60
N MET A 94 -5.13 5.53 -10.60
CA MET A 94 -3.67 5.53 -10.65
C MET A 94 -3.19 6.43 -11.78
N GLN A 95 -2.05 7.07 -11.57
CA GLN A 95 -1.42 7.93 -12.58
C GLN A 95 -0.06 7.37 -12.97
N THR A 96 0.15 7.16 -14.27
CA THR A 96 1.45 6.84 -14.89
C THR A 96 1.80 7.88 -15.95
N LEU A 97 2.91 7.70 -16.67
CA LEU A 97 3.31 8.59 -17.77
C LEU A 97 2.76 8.16 -19.14
N ASP A 98 2.38 6.89 -19.31
CA ASP A 98 1.88 6.35 -20.59
C ASP A 98 0.80 5.28 -20.38
N ALA A 99 -0.41 5.73 -20.05
CA ALA A 99 -1.56 4.84 -19.91
C ALA A 99 -2.03 4.28 -21.26
N ALA A 100 -1.79 5.00 -22.36
CA ALA A 100 -2.16 4.56 -23.71
C ALA A 100 -1.41 3.29 -24.13
N SER A 101 -0.10 3.21 -23.88
CA SER A 101 0.70 2.02 -24.16
C SER A 101 0.25 0.84 -23.29
N ARG A 102 -0.03 1.08 -22.00
CA ARG A 102 -0.53 0.02 -21.11
C ARG A 102 -1.91 -0.48 -21.52
N ARG A 103 -2.83 0.41 -21.89
CA ARG A 103 -4.16 0.05 -22.42
C ARG A 103 -4.05 -0.87 -23.64
N LYS A 104 -3.20 -0.51 -24.62
CA LYS A 104 -2.98 -1.32 -25.83
C LYS A 104 -2.48 -2.73 -25.50
N TYR A 105 -1.59 -2.85 -24.52
CA TYR A 105 -1.12 -4.15 -24.03
C TYR A 105 -2.24 -4.97 -23.37
N ILE A 106 -3.01 -4.35 -22.47
CA ILE A 106 -4.14 -5.01 -21.80
C ILE A 106 -5.16 -5.53 -22.82
N GLU A 107 -5.54 -4.69 -23.80
CA GLU A 107 -6.50 -5.04 -24.86
C GLU A 107 -5.96 -6.13 -25.79
N SER A 108 -4.70 -6.05 -26.24
CA SER A 108 -4.12 -7.02 -27.17
C SER A 108 -3.97 -8.42 -26.58
N ARG A 109 -3.88 -8.50 -25.24
CA ARG A 109 -3.80 -9.75 -24.48
C ARG A 109 -5.12 -10.15 -23.83
N ASN A 110 -6.18 -9.35 -24.00
CA ASN A 110 -7.51 -9.56 -23.40
C ASN A 110 -7.45 -9.79 -21.87
N LEU A 111 -6.55 -9.05 -21.19
CA LEU A 111 -6.30 -9.20 -19.74
C LEU A 111 -7.42 -8.59 -18.89
N ALA A 112 -7.94 -7.44 -19.33
CA ALA A 112 -9.05 -6.75 -18.68
C ALA A 112 -9.89 -6.01 -19.73
N ARG A 113 -11.17 -5.78 -19.40
CA ARG A 113 -12.10 -5.08 -20.28
C ARG A 113 -12.10 -3.58 -19.98
N VAL A 114 -11.76 -2.76 -20.96
CA VAL A 114 -11.97 -1.30 -20.89
C VAL A 114 -13.47 -1.00 -20.94
N ILE A 115 -13.96 -0.18 -20.01
CA ILE A 115 -15.37 0.21 -19.91
C ILE A 115 -15.59 1.70 -20.12
N PHE A 116 -14.53 2.50 -19.96
CA PHE A 116 -14.51 3.91 -20.33
C PHE A 116 -13.09 4.26 -20.76
N HIS A 117 -13.01 5.07 -21.82
CA HIS A 117 -11.75 5.62 -22.32
C HIS A 117 -12.02 7.05 -22.79
N HIS A 118 -11.19 7.97 -22.32
CA HIS A 118 -11.19 9.35 -22.77
C HIS A 118 -9.75 9.79 -23.03
N SER A 119 -9.52 10.40 -24.19
CA SER A 119 -8.22 10.97 -24.58
C SER A 119 -8.42 12.43 -24.94
N HIS A 120 -7.67 13.31 -24.29
CA HIS A 120 -7.75 14.75 -24.53
C HIS A 120 -6.42 15.44 -24.21
N GLY A 121 -5.79 16.05 -25.23
CA GLY A 121 -4.54 16.78 -25.05
C GLY A 121 -3.42 15.86 -24.56
N ASP A 122 -2.87 16.17 -23.39
CA ASP A 122 -1.84 15.38 -22.70
C ASP A 122 -2.42 14.30 -21.77
N VAL A 123 -3.75 14.16 -21.71
CA VAL A 123 -4.45 13.25 -20.81
C VAL A 123 -4.94 11.99 -21.53
N GLU A 124 -4.68 10.84 -20.92
CA GLU A 124 -5.39 9.59 -21.19
C GLU A 124 -6.06 9.14 -19.89
N CYS A 125 -7.35 8.84 -19.95
CA CYS A 125 -8.15 8.31 -18.86
C CYS A 125 -8.73 6.96 -19.26
N VAL A 126 -8.46 5.90 -18.48
CA VAL A 126 -8.86 4.54 -18.84
C VAL A 126 -9.39 3.77 -17.64
N GLN A 127 -10.69 3.47 -17.65
CA GLN A 127 -11.34 2.65 -16.63
C GLN A 127 -11.49 1.21 -17.08
N TYR A 128 -11.14 0.28 -16.20
CA TYR A 128 -11.23 -1.14 -16.44
C TYR A 128 -12.34 -1.76 -15.61
N HIS A 129 -13.08 -2.69 -16.19
CA HIS A 129 -14.07 -3.45 -15.45
C HIS A 129 -13.38 -4.30 -14.37
N PRO A 130 -13.86 -4.30 -13.11
CA PRO A 130 -13.18 -5.00 -12.01
C PRO A 130 -13.11 -6.52 -12.21
N LYS A 131 -14.12 -7.11 -12.87
CA LYS A 131 -14.17 -8.55 -13.15
C LYS A 131 -12.91 -9.05 -13.87
N GLY A 132 -12.24 -10.01 -13.25
CA GLY A 132 -11.04 -10.66 -13.79
C GLY A 132 -9.73 -10.03 -13.31
N ILE A 133 -9.78 -8.95 -12.53
CA ILE A 133 -8.61 -8.30 -11.92
C ILE A 133 -8.67 -8.59 -10.42
N ALA A 134 -7.70 -9.36 -9.91
CA ALA A 134 -7.71 -10.03 -8.61
C ALA A 134 -8.90 -10.99 -8.36
N ASP A 135 -9.84 -11.11 -9.31
CA ASP A 135 -10.99 -12.00 -9.34
C ASP A 135 -10.71 -13.24 -10.19
N CYS A 136 -10.52 -14.41 -9.56
CA CYS A 136 -10.45 -15.70 -10.25
C CYS A 136 -11.72 -16.53 -10.03
N MET A 137 -12.88 -15.88 -9.93
CA MET A 137 -14.19 -16.53 -10.08
C MET A 137 -15.19 -15.58 -10.74
N ARG A 138 -16.04 -16.12 -11.61
CA ARG A 138 -16.95 -15.40 -12.54
C ARG A 138 -18.08 -14.58 -11.88
N GLN A 139 -17.96 -14.01 -10.67
CA GLN A 139 -19.08 -13.30 -10.04
C GLN A 139 -18.66 -12.03 -9.25
N LYS A 140 -18.88 -10.89 -9.91
CA LYS A 140 -19.47 -9.65 -9.36
C LYS A 140 -18.86 -9.11 -8.03
N GLY A 141 -17.84 -8.24 -8.08
CA GLY A 141 -17.71 -7.22 -7.00
C GLY A 141 -16.37 -6.56 -6.65
N GLY A 142 -15.27 -6.69 -7.40
CA GLY A 142 -13.98 -6.07 -6.99
C GLY A 142 -13.88 -4.53 -7.00
N MET A 143 -12.74 -4.01 -6.51
CA MET A 143 -12.33 -2.61 -6.70
C MET A 143 -12.08 -2.33 -8.18
N MET A 144 -12.68 -1.26 -8.70
CA MET A 144 -12.48 -0.86 -10.09
C MET A 144 -11.14 -0.13 -10.25
N PRO A 145 -10.23 -0.57 -11.14
CA PRO A 145 -9.01 0.18 -11.41
C PRO A 145 -9.23 1.16 -12.57
N GLU A 146 -8.65 2.34 -12.42
CA GLU A 146 -8.49 3.34 -13.47
C GLU A 146 -7.00 3.67 -13.56
N LEU A 147 -6.45 3.66 -14.78
CA LEU A 147 -5.06 4.00 -15.03
C LEU A 147 -5.02 5.14 -16.05
N ASP A 148 -4.61 6.29 -15.56
CA ASP A 148 -4.56 7.50 -16.34
C ASP A 148 -3.11 7.95 -16.53
N SER A 149 -2.90 8.83 -17.49
CA SER A 149 -1.61 9.48 -17.65
C SER A 149 -1.76 10.93 -18.04
N HIS A 150 -0.85 11.74 -17.51
CA HIS A 150 -0.55 13.08 -18.03
C HIS A 150 0.83 12.99 -18.68
N THR A 151 0.90 13.22 -19.98
CA THR A 151 2.18 13.28 -20.68
C THR A 151 2.95 14.52 -20.22
N PRO A 152 4.27 14.45 -19.97
CA PRO A 152 5.06 15.64 -19.68
C PRO A 152 4.84 16.75 -20.71
N SER A 153 4.55 17.95 -20.22
CA SER A 153 4.30 19.14 -21.04
C SER A 153 5.18 20.31 -20.59
N ALA A 154 5.24 21.38 -21.39
CA ALA A 154 6.03 22.56 -21.04
C ALA A 154 5.59 23.21 -19.70
N THR A 155 4.32 23.05 -19.32
CA THR A 155 3.74 23.57 -18.08
C THR A 155 3.69 22.55 -16.95
N ASN A 156 3.97 21.28 -17.23
CA ASN A 156 4.03 20.18 -16.25
C ASN A 156 5.02 19.12 -16.72
N SER A 157 6.31 19.39 -16.59
CA SER A 157 7.39 18.53 -17.12
C SER A 157 7.58 17.24 -16.31
N THR A 158 7.11 17.20 -15.06
CA THR A 158 7.26 16.05 -14.16
C THR A 158 5.93 15.69 -13.47
N PRO A 159 4.92 15.21 -14.21
CA PRO A 159 3.56 15.03 -13.70
C PRO A 159 3.42 14.12 -12.48
N LEU A 160 4.36 13.19 -12.28
CA LEU A 160 4.40 12.26 -11.15
C LEU A 160 5.20 12.75 -9.95
N GLU A 161 6.15 13.68 -10.14
CA GLU A 161 7.08 14.11 -9.08
C GLU A 161 6.50 15.25 -8.26
N SER A 162 5.80 16.20 -8.90
CA SER A 162 5.23 17.34 -8.19
C SER A 162 4.11 16.90 -7.24
N PRO A 163 4.21 17.18 -5.93
CA PRO A 163 3.17 16.82 -4.97
C PRO A 163 1.80 17.41 -5.35
N PHE A 164 1.80 18.65 -5.86
CA PHE A 164 0.61 19.37 -6.28
C PHE A 164 0.48 19.46 -7.80
N SER A 165 0.90 18.42 -8.52
CA SER A 165 0.71 18.32 -9.98
C SER A 165 -0.77 18.55 -10.37
N PRO A 166 -1.07 19.09 -11.57
CA PRO A 166 -2.42 19.09 -12.12
C PRO A 166 -3.08 17.71 -12.11
N TRP A 167 -4.42 17.70 -12.03
CA TRP A 167 -5.22 16.49 -12.11
C TRP A 167 -6.51 16.74 -12.88
N HIS A 168 -6.72 15.98 -13.95
CA HIS A 168 -7.81 16.23 -14.89
C HIS A 168 -9.20 15.95 -14.28
N ALA A 169 -9.31 15.00 -13.34
CA ALA A 169 -10.57 14.73 -12.64
C ALA A 169 -11.01 15.88 -11.72
N CYS A 170 -10.14 16.84 -11.42
CA CYS A 170 -10.49 18.08 -10.70
C CYS A 170 -10.91 19.23 -11.64
N GLY A 171 -11.13 18.95 -12.92
CA GLY A 171 -11.47 19.94 -13.93
C GLY A 171 -10.26 20.73 -14.44
N SER A 172 -10.54 21.73 -15.28
CA SER A 172 -9.50 22.51 -15.98
C SER A 172 -8.91 23.68 -15.17
N ASP A 173 -9.55 24.08 -14.06
CA ASP A 173 -9.13 25.23 -13.26
C ASP A 173 -8.09 24.86 -12.19
N TYR A 174 -6.91 24.42 -12.65
CA TYR A 174 -5.76 24.06 -11.80
C TYR A 174 -5.34 25.16 -10.81
N PRO A 175 -5.24 26.45 -11.19
CA PRO A 175 -4.92 27.51 -10.25
C PRO A 175 -5.88 27.54 -9.06
N LYS A 176 -7.17 27.28 -9.25
CA LYS A 176 -8.16 27.28 -8.17
C LYS A 176 -8.03 26.07 -7.24
N TYR A 177 -8.10 24.84 -7.76
CA TYR A 177 -8.12 23.67 -6.88
C TYR A 177 -6.75 23.39 -6.23
N SER A 178 -5.64 23.78 -6.88
CA SER A 178 -4.30 23.60 -6.30
C SER A 178 -4.06 24.43 -5.04
N VAL A 179 -4.77 25.55 -4.84
CA VAL A 179 -4.71 26.29 -3.57
C VAL A 179 -5.34 25.47 -2.45
N GLY A 180 -6.47 24.80 -2.71
CA GLY A 180 -7.10 23.88 -1.76
C GLY A 180 -6.17 22.72 -1.41
N MET A 181 -5.54 22.10 -2.42
CA MET A 181 -4.54 21.05 -2.22
C MET A 181 -3.40 21.51 -1.29
N ARG A 182 -2.82 22.69 -1.55
CA ARG A 182 -1.72 23.25 -0.73
C ARG A 182 -2.15 23.57 0.70
N ARG A 183 -3.37 24.05 0.93
CA ARG A 183 -3.90 24.26 2.30
C ARG A 183 -3.99 22.95 3.09
N ARG A 184 -4.19 21.83 2.39
CA ARG A 184 -4.31 20.48 2.98
C ARG A 184 -3.04 19.65 2.86
N ALA A 185 -1.88 20.29 2.61
CA ALA A 185 -0.57 19.63 2.49
C ALA A 185 -0.14 18.83 3.74
N HIS A 186 -0.79 19.07 4.88
CA HIS A 186 -0.56 18.34 6.12
C HIS A 186 -1.17 16.92 6.10
N LEU A 187 -1.93 16.56 5.06
CA LEU A 187 -2.46 15.21 4.88
C LEU A 187 -1.68 14.50 3.77
N LYS A 188 -1.33 13.24 3.98
CA LYS A 188 -0.68 12.41 2.97
C LYS A 188 -1.30 11.02 2.95
N LEU A 189 -1.68 10.56 1.76
CA LEU A 189 -2.05 9.16 1.55
C LEU A 189 -0.81 8.29 1.72
N VAL A 190 -0.84 7.33 2.65
CA VAL A 190 0.30 6.44 2.91
C VAL A 190 0.01 5.01 2.51
N ARG A 191 -1.20 4.53 2.79
CA ARG A 191 -1.57 3.14 2.56
C ARG A 191 -3.04 2.99 2.15
N ALA A 192 -3.30 2.04 1.27
CA ALA A 192 -4.63 1.48 1.06
C ALA A 192 -4.54 -0.05 1.17
N VAL A 193 -5.56 -0.69 1.72
CA VAL A 193 -5.62 -2.15 1.82
C VAL A 193 -6.86 -2.65 1.11
N LEU A 194 -6.69 -3.63 0.22
CA LEU A 194 -7.78 -4.27 -0.50
C LEU A 194 -8.03 -5.68 0.02
N ARG A 195 -9.27 -5.99 0.36
CA ARG A 195 -9.72 -7.35 0.67
C ARG A 195 -10.08 -8.09 -0.61
N LEU A 196 -9.53 -9.30 -0.76
CA LEU A 196 -9.88 -10.21 -1.84
C LEU A 196 -11.29 -10.78 -1.68
N ALA A 197 -11.85 -11.37 -2.73
CA ALA A 197 -13.15 -12.01 -2.66
C ALA A 197 -13.16 -13.18 -1.66
N PRO A 198 -14.29 -13.45 -0.97
CA PRO A 198 -14.43 -14.64 -0.14
C PRO A 198 -13.97 -15.92 -0.86
N GLY A 199 -13.15 -16.73 -0.17
CA GLY A 199 -12.50 -17.92 -0.73
C GLY A 199 -11.15 -17.68 -1.43
N GLN A 200 -10.74 -16.42 -1.64
CA GLN A 200 -9.40 -16.09 -2.15
C GLN A 200 -8.46 -15.68 -1.03
N THR A 201 -7.29 -16.31 -0.96
CA THR A 201 -6.30 -16.06 0.11
C THR A 201 -4.91 -15.69 -0.42
N ASP A 202 -4.66 -15.84 -1.72
CA ASP A 202 -3.35 -15.58 -2.32
C ASP A 202 -3.17 -14.09 -2.65
N VAL A 203 -2.72 -13.35 -1.65
CA VAL A 203 -2.40 -11.93 -1.74
C VAL A 203 -1.19 -11.62 -2.63
N HIS A 204 -0.28 -12.59 -2.82
CA HIS A 204 0.89 -12.42 -3.67
C HIS A 204 0.50 -12.50 -5.15
N ALA A 205 -0.37 -13.45 -5.51
CA ALA A 205 -0.91 -13.55 -6.86
C ALA A 205 -1.72 -12.30 -7.24
N ALA A 206 -2.53 -11.76 -6.32
CA ALA A 206 -3.27 -10.52 -6.55
C ALA A 206 -2.34 -9.33 -6.84
N ALA A 207 -1.29 -9.15 -6.03
CA ALA A 207 -0.30 -8.11 -6.25
C ALA A 207 0.47 -8.31 -7.56
N GLN A 208 0.85 -9.55 -7.89
CA GLN A 208 1.52 -9.85 -9.16
C GLN A 208 0.63 -9.48 -10.35
N GLN A 209 -0.66 -9.82 -10.30
CA GLN A 209 -1.59 -9.50 -11.37
C GLN A 209 -1.74 -7.99 -11.59
N TRP A 210 -1.80 -7.20 -10.51
CA TRP A 210 -1.83 -5.74 -10.61
C TRP A 210 -0.55 -5.17 -11.21
N GLN A 211 0.63 -5.71 -10.85
CA GLN A 211 1.89 -5.34 -11.51
C GLN A 211 1.85 -5.68 -13.00
N ASP A 212 1.44 -6.89 -13.37
CA ASP A 212 1.43 -7.33 -14.77
C ASP A 212 0.47 -6.47 -15.60
N TYR A 213 -0.68 -6.12 -15.03
CA TYR A 213 -1.73 -5.41 -15.76
C TYR A 213 -1.48 -3.91 -15.82
N PHE A 214 -0.98 -3.29 -14.75
CA PHE A 214 -0.89 -1.84 -14.65
C PHE A 214 0.54 -1.31 -14.61
N GLY A 215 1.54 -2.19 -14.46
CA GLY A 215 2.96 -1.80 -14.44
C GLY A 215 3.41 -1.14 -13.15
N VAL A 216 2.68 -1.33 -12.05
CA VAL A 216 3.07 -0.82 -10.72
C VAL A 216 4.11 -1.75 -10.09
N GLU A 217 5.20 -1.21 -9.55
CA GLU A 217 6.22 -2.02 -8.87
C GLU A 217 5.60 -2.80 -7.70
N ARG A 218 5.98 -4.06 -7.54
CA ARG A 218 5.61 -4.90 -6.38
C ARG A 218 6.83 -5.23 -5.53
N ARG A 219 6.64 -5.25 -4.21
CA ARG A 219 7.55 -5.85 -3.22
C ARG A 219 6.78 -6.83 -2.33
N GLY A 220 7.02 -8.12 -2.49
CA GLY A 220 6.23 -9.12 -1.77
C GLY A 220 4.74 -9.04 -2.16
N SER A 221 3.82 -8.90 -1.21
CA SER A 221 2.38 -8.74 -1.49
C SER A 221 1.95 -7.27 -1.62
N GLU A 222 2.88 -6.32 -1.66
CA GLU A 222 2.61 -4.89 -1.65
C GLU A 222 2.95 -4.25 -3.01
N LEU A 223 2.06 -3.41 -3.52
CA LEU A 223 2.32 -2.50 -4.63
C LEU A 223 2.92 -1.18 -4.11
N VAL A 224 3.98 -0.75 -4.77
CA VAL A 224 4.81 0.40 -4.42
C VAL A 224 4.46 1.55 -5.37
N PHE A 225 3.62 2.48 -4.90
CA PHE A 225 3.37 3.74 -5.58
C PHE A 225 4.40 4.80 -5.18
N THR A 226 4.50 5.89 -5.96
CA THR A 226 5.42 6.99 -5.65
C THR A 226 5.06 7.72 -4.36
N ASN A 227 3.78 7.78 -4.00
CA ASN A 227 3.27 8.46 -2.81
C ASN A 227 2.85 7.53 -1.67
N ALA A 228 2.43 6.29 -1.99
CA ALA A 228 1.75 5.39 -1.07
C ALA A 228 2.11 3.92 -1.30
N ARG A 229 1.52 3.04 -0.50
CA ARG A 229 1.53 1.59 -0.69
C ARG A 229 0.12 1.06 -0.83
N LEU A 230 -0.05 -0.02 -1.58
CA LEU A 230 -1.29 -0.78 -1.60
C LEU A 230 -0.99 -2.24 -1.33
N SER A 231 -1.66 -2.82 -0.34
CA SER A 231 -1.53 -4.24 -0.03
C SER A 231 -2.87 -4.95 -0.10
N PHE A 232 -2.82 -6.28 -0.07
CA PHE A 232 -3.99 -7.13 -0.10
C PHE A 232 -4.12 -7.91 1.19
N VAL A 233 -5.35 -8.15 1.63
CA VAL A 233 -5.69 -9.10 2.71
C VAL A 233 -6.58 -10.22 2.16
N PRO A 234 -6.48 -11.44 2.72
CA PRO A 234 -7.35 -12.54 2.33
C PRO A 234 -8.84 -12.19 2.43
N GLY A 235 -9.63 -12.78 1.53
CA GLY A 235 -11.08 -12.74 1.59
C GLY A 235 -11.60 -13.54 2.78
N VAL A 236 -12.66 -13.03 3.38
CA VAL A 236 -13.30 -13.63 4.57
C VAL A 236 -14.77 -13.83 4.25
N GLU A 237 -15.28 -15.03 4.49
CA GLU A 237 -16.71 -15.33 4.32
C GLU A 237 -17.58 -14.36 5.12
N GLY A 238 -18.64 -13.86 4.50
CA GLY A 238 -19.54 -12.86 5.08
C GLY A 238 -19.01 -11.42 5.11
N SER A 239 -17.75 -11.17 4.72
CA SER A 239 -17.21 -9.82 4.54
C SER A 239 -17.22 -9.39 3.07
N PRO A 240 -17.52 -8.13 2.74
CA PRO A 240 -17.45 -7.65 1.38
C PRO A 240 -15.99 -7.55 0.92
N GLU A 241 -15.73 -7.93 -0.33
CA GLU A 241 -14.46 -7.62 -0.99
C GLU A 241 -14.34 -6.12 -1.28
N GLY A 242 -13.11 -5.65 -1.53
CA GLY A 242 -12.85 -4.28 -1.96
C GLY A 242 -11.97 -3.52 -0.98
N LEU A 243 -12.17 -2.21 -0.88
CA LEU A 243 -11.35 -1.36 -0.01
C LEU A 243 -11.64 -1.64 1.47
N GLU A 244 -10.65 -2.20 2.16
CA GLU A 244 -10.71 -2.51 3.59
C GLU A 244 -10.34 -1.27 4.42
N SER A 245 -9.23 -0.62 4.06
CA SER A 245 -8.75 0.52 4.82
C SER A 245 -7.98 1.55 4.00
N ILE A 246 -7.98 2.78 4.51
CA ILE A 246 -7.16 3.90 4.06
C ILE A 246 -6.33 4.39 5.25
N THR A 247 -5.05 4.64 5.05
CA THR A 247 -4.18 5.26 6.06
C THR A 247 -3.70 6.62 5.59
N ILE A 248 -3.98 7.64 6.39
CA ILE A 248 -3.58 9.03 6.15
C ILE A 248 -2.57 9.46 7.22
N ALA A 249 -1.39 9.88 6.78
CA ALA A 249 -0.45 10.56 7.65
C ALA A 249 -0.82 12.03 7.80
N VAL A 250 -0.71 12.53 9.03
CA VAL A 250 -1.12 13.88 9.44
C VAL A 250 0.07 14.62 10.03
N GLN A 251 0.44 15.75 9.43
CA GLN A 251 1.51 16.60 9.92
C GLN A 251 1.06 17.47 11.09
N GLY A 252 1.71 17.25 12.23
CA GLY A 252 1.50 18.02 13.46
C GLY A 252 0.50 17.36 14.40
N LYS A 253 0.97 17.07 15.62
CA LYS A 253 0.20 16.35 16.64
C LYS A 253 -1.13 17.02 16.97
N GLU A 254 -1.16 18.35 17.09
CA GLU A 254 -2.39 19.09 17.40
C GLU A 254 -3.49 18.88 16.34
N ARG A 255 -3.11 18.75 15.06
CA ARG A 255 -4.08 18.47 13.98
C ARG A 255 -4.62 17.06 14.10
N LEU A 256 -3.74 16.08 14.29
CA LEU A 256 -4.15 14.69 14.52
C LEU A 256 -5.08 14.57 15.73
N ASP A 257 -4.71 15.16 16.86
CA ASP A 257 -5.52 15.15 18.08
C ASP A 257 -6.89 15.80 17.84
N LYS A 258 -6.95 16.90 17.08
CA LYS A 258 -8.21 17.54 16.69
C LYS A 258 -9.06 16.61 15.82
N MET A 259 -8.48 15.96 14.81
CA MET A 259 -9.19 15.00 13.95
C MET A 259 -9.77 13.86 14.80
N LEU A 260 -8.98 13.28 15.71
CA LEU A 260 -9.41 12.19 16.58
C LEU A 260 -10.51 12.60 17.57
N ARG A 261 -10.52 13.86 18.03
CA ARG A 261 -11.64 14.40 18.81
C ARG A 261 -12.92 14.46 17.98
N VAL A 262 -12.85 14.97 16.75
CA VAL A 262 -14.02 14.98 15.84
C VAL A 262 -14.54 13.57 15.59
N VAL A 263 -13.64 12.60 15.38
CA VAL A 263 -14.00 11.18 15.25
C VAL A 263 -14.77 10.67 16.47
N SER A 264 -14.29 10.99 17.67
CA SER A 264 -14.94 10.61 18.94
C SER A 264 -16.30 11.26 19.10
N ASP A 265 -16.40 12.57 18.82
CA ASP A 265 -17.64 13.34 18.95
C ASP A 265 -18.71 12.85 17.95
N GLU A 266 -18.30 12.39 16.77
CA GLU A 266 -19.17 11.78 15.75
C GLU A 266 -19.49 10.31 16.01
N GLY A 267 -18.92 9.69 17.04
CA GLY A 267 -19.13 8.28 17.37
C GLY A 267 -18.57 7.32 16.31
N LEU A 268 -17.50 7.72 15.62
CA LEU A 268 -16.89 6.94 14.53
C LEU A 268 -15.72 6.08 15.00
N CYS A 269 -15.44 6.01 16.31
CA CYS A 269 -14.37 5.18 16.86
C CYS A 269 -14.64 3.68 16.63
N GLY A 270 -13.68 3.01 16.02
CA GLY A 270 -13.54 1.55 16.01
C GLY A 270 -12.38 1.10 16.90
N ASP A 271 -12.02 -0.17 16.79
CA ASP A 271 -10.91 -0.77 17.55
C ASP A 271 -9.55 -0.41 16.91
N GLY A 272 -9.01 0.76 17.26
CA GLY A 272 -7.75 1.28 16.71
C GLY A 272 -7.86 1.98 15.35
N TRP A 273 -9.08 2.25 14.87
CA TRP A 273 -9.36 2.92 13.58
C TRP A 273 -10.66 3.74 13.65
N THR A 274 -10.94 4.49 12.58
CA THR A 274 -12.14 5.31 12.41
C THR A 274 -13.06 4.71 11.36
N ASN A 275 -14.32 4.41 11.70
CA ASN A 275 -15.31 3.92 10.76
C ASN A 275 -15.98 5.07 10.02
N MET A 276 -15.60 5.29 8.77
CA MET A 276 -16.14 6.38 7.98
C MET A 276 -16.41 5.90 6.55
N LEU A 277 -17.65 6.07 6.09
CA LEU A 277 -18.11 5.68 4.76
C LEU A 277 -17.87 4.20 4.43
N GLY A 278 -18.11 3.31 5.41
CA GLY A 278 -17.97 1.87 5.25
C GLY A 278 -16.52 1.38 5.06
N VAL A 279 -15.53 2.22 5.37
CA VAL A 279 -14.10 1.91 5.24
C VAL A 279 -13.41 2.18 6.58
N LYS A 280 -12.35 1.41 6.88
CA LYS A 280 -11.50 1.68 8.05
C LYS A 280 -10.50 2.79 7.72
N TRP A 281 -10.55 3.89 8.46
CA TRP A 281 -9.59 4.98 8.34
C TRP A 281 -8.60 4.94 9.49
N CYS A 282 -7.32 4.87 9.16
CA CYS A 282 -6.24 4.95 10.12
C CYS A 282 -5.54 6.30 9.97
N PHE A 283 -5.31 6.98 11.09
CA PHE A 283 -4.59 8.25 11.12
C PHE A 283 -3.30 8.09 11.88
N GLU A 284 -2.20 8.47 11.25
CA GLU A 284 -0.87 8.37 11.84
C GLU A 284 -0.20 9.74 11.90
N LEU A 285 0.59 9.99 12.94
CA LEU A 285 1.40 11.20 12.99
C LEU A 285 2.49 11.10 11.94
N GLN A 286 2.54 12.07 11.03
CA GLN A 286 3.66 12.19 10.11
C GLN A 286 4.89 12.61 10.92
N GLY A 287 5.93 11.78 10.93
CA GLY A 287 7.21 12.15 11.51
C GLY A 287 7.75 13.42 10.88
N GLU A 288 8.36 14.29 11.68
CA GLU A 288 9.20 15.35 11.14
C GLU A 288 10.30 14.69 10.29
N GLU A 289 10.61 15.26 9.12
CA GLU A 289 11.54 14.68 8.14
C GLU A 289 12.99 14.56 8.63
N ASN A 290 13.26 14.75 9.93
CA ASN A 290 14.49 14.34 10.60
C ASN A 290 14.18 13.30 11.69
N ASP A 291 14.90 12.18 11.64
CA ASP A 291 15.00 11.07 12.61
C ASP A 291 13.94 9.95 12.67
N GLN A 292 12.85 9.95 11.89
CA GLN A 292 11.82 8.89 12.00
C GLN A 292 11.82 7.76 10.95
N ALA A 293 12.82 7.66 10.09
CA ALA A 293 13.11 6.38 9.42
C ALA A 293 13.65 5.33 10.42
N LYS A 294 14.36 5.79 11.47
CA LYS A 294 14.98 4.95 12.51
C LYS A 294 13.97 4.27 13.44
N GLY A 295 12.75 4.81 13.56
CA GLY A 295 11.76 4.35 14.55
C GLY A 295 10.62 3.51 14.00
N ARG A 296 10.48 3.35 12.67
CA ARG A 296 9.29 2.74 12.07
C ARG A 296 9.49 1.31 11.59
N GLU A 297 10.67 0.96 11.08
CA GLU A 297 11.05 -0.44 10.82
C GLU A 297 11.39 -1.17 12.12
N SER A 298 12.08 -0.50 13.05
CA SER A 298 12.36 -1.02 14.40
C SER A 298 11.10 -1.25 15.26
N ARG A 299 10.00 -0.52 15.03
CA ARG A 299 8.71 -0.74 15.76
C ARG A 299 7.83 -1.82 15.14
N LEU A 300 8.03 -2.18 13.87
CA LEU A 300 7.28 -3.26 13.22
C LEU A 300 7.75 -4.64 13.70
N LEU A 301 9.03 -4.81 14.04
CA LEU A 301 9.54 -6.11 14.44
C LEU A 301 8.94 -6.61 15.77
N PRO A 302 8.84 -5.79 16.84
CA PRO A 302 8.13 -6.18 18.06
C PRO A 302 6.65 -6.51 17.82
N GLU A 303 5.93 -5.70 17.03
CA GLU A 303 4.51 -5.95 16.71
C GLU A 303 4.33 -7.25 15.89
N LEU A 304 5.23 -7.52 14.94
CA LEU A 304 5.24 -8.79 14.19
C LEU A 304 5.55 -9.97 15.10
N ALA A 305 6.50 -9.81 16.02
CA ALA A 305 6.85 -10.85 16.99
C ALA A 305 5.66 -11.18 17.89
N GLU A 306 4.95 -10.15 18.38
CA GLU A 306 3.74 -10.30 19.17
C GLU A 306 2.63 -11.02 18.42
N PHE A 307 2.35 -10.61 17.17
CA PHE A 307 1.39 -11.30 16.32
C PHE A 307 1.74 -12.78 16.13
N TYR A 308 3.00 -13.11 15.83
CA TYR A 308 3.38 -14.49 15.55
C TYR A 308 3.44 -15.38 16.79
N LEU A 309 3.78 -14.84 17.96
CA LEU A 309 3.94 -15.59 19.20
C LEU A 309 2.64 -15.69 20.01
N LEU A 310 1.77 -14.68 19.95
CA LEU A 310 0.57 -14.60 20.79
C LEU A 310 -0.74 -14.74 20.00
N GLU A 311 -0.82 -14.22 18.77
CA GLU A 311 -2.09 -14.12 18.04
C GLU A 311 -2.26 -15.16 16.92
N ALA A 312 -1.16 -15.52 16.25
CA ALA A 312 -1.18 -16.45 15.14
C ALA A 312 -1.53 -17.86 15.62
N LYS A 313 -2.41 -18.57 14.90
CA LYS A 313 -2.70 -20.00 15.13
C LYS A 313 -1.54 -20.93 14.69
N ARG A 314 -0.30 -20.50 14.88
CA ARG A 314 0.93 -21.24 14.55
C ARG A 314 1.62 -21.61 15.86
N LEU A 315 2.27 -22.78 15.90
CA LEU A 315 3.10 -23.22 17.03
C LEU A 315 4.47 -22.54 17.01
N THR A 316 4.50 -21.21 16.79
CA THR A 316 5.73 -20.43 16.76
C THR A 316 6.26 -20.31 18.17
N GLN A 317 7.52 -20.69 18.40
CA GLN A 317 8.14 -20.62 19.73
C GLN A 317 9.21 -19.53 19.83
N MET A 318 9.76 -19.09 18.69
CA MET A 318 10.73 -18.01 18.62
C MET A 318 10.54 -17.23 17.32
N VAL A 319 10.71 -15.91 17.41
CA VAL A 319 10.81 -15.02 16.24
C VAL A 319 12.21 -14.42 16.22
N VAL A 320 12.86 -14.45 15.05
CA VAL A 320 14.16 -13.82 14.82
C VAL A 320 13.97 -12.69 13.81
N GLY A 321 14.32 -11.48 14.20
CA GLY A 321 14.27 -10.28 13.35
C GLY A 321 15.66 -9.73 13.11
N ILE A 322 15.92 -9.29 11.88
CA ILE A 322 17.15 -8.58 11.53
C ILE A 322 16.75 -7.20 11.04
N ASP A 323 17.21 -6.18 11.75
CA ASP A 323 17.05 -4.77 11.39
C ASP A 323 18.29 -4.29 10.63
N CYS A 324 18.10 -3.91 9.37
CA CYS A 324 19.15 -3.49 8.44
C CYS A 324 18.86 -2.11 7.86
N ASP A 325 19.68 -1.11 8.20
CA ASP A 325 19.56 0.26 7.67
C ASP A 325 20.43 0.48 6.41
N SER A 326 20.33 -0.44 5.44
CA SER A 326 21.27 -0.53 4.29
C SER A 326 21.25 0.67 3.34
N PHE A 327 20.32 1.62 3.52
CA PHE A 327 20.23 2.84 2.70
C PHE A 327 21.05 4.02 3.24
N ARG A 328 21.46 4.00 4.52
CA ARG A 328 22.15 5.14 5.17
C ARG A 328 23.34 4.72 6.02
N THR A 329 23.26 3.59 6.70
CA THR A 329 24.35 3.07 7.53
C THR A 329 24.64 1.62 7.15
N LYS A 330 25.74 1.07 7.65
CA LYS A 330 25.98 -0.37 7.56
C LYS A 330 25.56 -1.06 8.85
N ARG A 331 24.69 -0.44 9.66
CA ARG A 331 24.27 -1.01 10.94
C ARG A 331 23.35 -2.20 10.72
N VAL A 332 23.59 -3.25 11.49
CA VAL A 332 22.74 -4.45 11.55
C VAL A 332 22.49 -4.80 13.00
N THR A 333 21.23 -4.90 13.39
CA THR A 333 20.82 -5.35 14.73
C THR A 333 19.99 -6.63 14.62
N LEU A 334 20.38 -7.65 15.38
CA LEU A 334 19.65 -8.91 15.52
C LEU A 334 18.74 -8.82 16.74
N HIS A 335 17.50 -9.24 16.59
CA HIS A 335 16.53 -9.34 17.65
C HIS A 335 15.95 -10.77 17.70
N THR A 336 15.69 -11.25 18.91
CA THR A 336 15.02 -12.53 19.15
C THR A 336 13.93 -12.36 20.20
N TRP A 337 12.74 -12.89 19.92
CA TRP A 337 11.60 -12.88 20.84
C TRP A 337 11.14 -14.29 21.15
N ARG A 338 10.79 -14.54 22.42
CA ARG A 338 10.21 -15.78 22.94
C ARG A 338 9.11 -15.49 23.95
N CYS A 339 8.19 -16.42 24.15
CA CYS A 339 7.24 -16.35 25.27
C CYS A 339 7.98 -16.61 26.59
N GLY A 340 7.81 -15.72 27.58
CA GLY A 340 8.37 -15.87 28.92
C GLY A 340 7.36 -16.42 29.92
N ASN A 341 7.84 -16.98 31.03
CA ASN A 341 7.02 -17.14 32.24
C ASN A 341 7.08 -15.83 33.06
N GLU A 342 5.98 -15.52 33.77
CA GLU A 342 5.61 -14.22 34.37
C GLU A 342 6.66 -13.51 35.26
N ASP A 343 7.82 -14.10 35.55
CA ASP A 343 8.78 -13.53 36.51
C ASP A 343 9.82 -12.57 35.90
N HIS A 344 9.93 -12.45 34.57
CA HIS A 344 10.87 -11.51 33.91
C HIS A 344 10.32 -10.95 32.59
N SER A 345 9.26 -10.15 32.62
CA SER A 345 8.76 -9.42 31.44
C SER A 345 8.93 -7.90 31.60
N ASP A 346 9.69 -7.28 30.70
CA ASP A 346 9.84 -5.81 30.57
C ASP A 346 8.82 -5.23 29.56
N THR A 347 7.86 -6.05 29.10
CA THR A 347 6.78 -5.64 28.21
C THR A 347 5.46 -6.14 28.77
N ASN A 348 4.40 -5.33 28.72
CA ASN A 348 3.04 -5.66 29.19
C ASN A 348 2.40 -6.89 28.49
N SER A 349 3.12 -7.58 27.59
CA SER A 349 2.67 -8.68 26.74
C SER A 349 3.27 -10.06 27.07
N GLY A 350 4.18 -10.17 28.05
CA GLY A 350 4.76 -11.47 28.46
C GLY A 350 5.83 -12.04 27.52
N LEU A 351 6.35 -11.23 26.60
CA LEU A 351 7.43 -11.60 25.68
C LEU A 351 8.81 -11.21 26.25
N ILE A 352 9.79 -12.09 26.05
CA ILE A 352 11.19 -11.84 26.35
C ILE A 352 11.89 -11.48 25.03
N GLU A 353 12.45 -10.27 24.96
CA GLU A 353 13.28 -9.81 23.86
C GLU A 353 14.77 -9.87 24.22
N TYR A 354 15.59 -10.35 23.30
CA TYR A 354 17.03 -10.18 23.32
C TYR A 354 17.49 -9.51 22.03
N SER A 355 18.30 -8.45 22.15
CA SER A 355 18.81 -7.68 21.01
C SER A 355 20.33 -7.59 21.08
N GLN A 356 21.00 -7.75 19.93
CA GLN A 356 22.44 -7.57 19.79
C GLN A 356 22.80 -6.89 18.48
N GLU A 357 23.79 -6.00 18.53
CA GLU A 357 24.36 -5.40 17.32
C GLU A 357 25.31 -6.40 16.66
N LEU A 358 25.10 -6.68 15.37
CA LEU A 358 25.99 -7.54 14.57
C LEU A 358 27.03 -6.70 13.80
N ARG A 359 26.60 -5.53 13.33
CA ARG A 359 27.41 -4.60 12.55
C ARG A 359 27.10 -3.17 12.99
N SER A 360 28.14 -2.37 13.21
CA SER A 360 28.03 -0.96 13.57
C SER A 360 27.64 -0.06 12.40
N GLU A 361 27.30 1.20 12.68
CA GLU A 361 26.91 2.18 11.66
C GLU A 361 27.95 2.33 10.53
N ASN A 362 29.23 2.12 10.82
CA ASN A 362 30.34 2.18 9.86
C ASN A 362 30.64 0.85 9.16
N GLY A 363 29.93 -0.22 9.49
CA GLY A 363 30.08 -1.53 8.87
C GLY A 363 31.10 -2.44 9.56
N VAL A 364 31.62 -2.05 10.71
CA VAL A 364 32.51 -2.88 11.52
C VAL A 364 31.68 -3.91 12.27
N ARG A 365 32.07 -5.19 12.19
CA ARG A 365 31.44 -6.29 12.93
C ARG A 365 31.61 -6.10 14.43
N VAL A 366 30.54 -6.32 15.18
CA VAL A 366 30.50 -6.16 16.65
C VAL A 366 30.52 -7.55 17.29
N SER A 367 31.52 -7.81 18.13
CA SER A 367 31.62 -9.11 18.81
C SER A 367 30.45 -9.31 19.78
N GLY A 368 29.85 -10.50 19.76
CA GLY A 368 28.68 -10.84 20.57
C GLY A 368 28.50 -12.36 20.67
N PRO A 369 27.60 -12.84 21.54
CA PRO A 369 27.29 -14.26 21.65
C PRO A 369 26.65 -14.78 20.35
N PRO A 370 26.82 -16.09 20.05
CA PRO A 370 26.16 -16.69 18.89
C PRO A 370 24.63 -16.70 19.07
N LEU A 371 23.91 -16.57 17.96
CA LEU A 371 22.48 -16.87 17.93
C LEU A 371 22.31 -18.38 18.11
N ARG A 372 21.80 -18.78 19.27
CA ARG A 372 21.52 -20.18 19.60
C ARG A 372 20.05 -20.50 19.37
N ILE A 373 19.81 -21.45 18.47
CA ILE A 373 18.49 -22.00 18.16
C ILE A 373 18.44 -23.44 18.67
N SER A 374 17.64 -23.70 19.69
CA SER A 374 17.44 -25.06 20.21
C SER A 374 16.44 -25.80 19.34
N VAL A 375 16.48 -27.14 19.31
CA VAL A 375 15.47 -27.92 18.56
C VAL A 375 14.05 -27.64 19.08
N SER A 376 13.90 -27.34 20.37
CA SER A 376 12.63 -26.89 20.94
C SER A 376 12.13 -25.58 20.33
N ASP A 377 13.01 -24.64 19.95
CA ASP A 377 12.61 -23.38 19.31
C ASP A 377 11.98 -23.61 17.91
N ILE A 378 12.23 -24.78 17.31
CA ILE A 378 11.78 -25.16 15.95
C ILE A 378 10.54 -26.07 16.02
N VAL A 379 10.52 -27.01 16.97
CA VAL A 379 9.49 -28.05 17.08
C VAL A 379 9.11 -28.25 18.55
N PRO A 380 7.82 -28.35 18.90
CA PRO A 380 7.38 -28.64 20.28
C PRO A 380 8.06 -29.89 20.84
N LEU A 381 8.52 -29.83 22.10
CA LEU A 381 9.32 -30.89 22.74
C LEU A 381 8.66 -32.28 22.68
N GLU A 382 7.33 -32.34 22.69
CA GLU A 382 6.53 -33.57 22.53
C GLU A 382 6.72 -34.29 21.18
N HIS A 383 7.23 -33.58 20.19
CA HIS A 383 7.55 -34.10 18.86
C HIS A 383 9.06 -34.27 18.62
N VAL A 384 9.91 -33.94 19.61
CA VAL A 384 11.36 -34.04 19.51
C VAL A 384 11.84 -35.34 20.18
N PRO A 385 12.65 -36.18 19.51
CA PRO A 385 13.30 -37.33 20.14
C PRO A 385 14.18 -36.90 21.32
N LEU A 386 14.18 -37.69 22.41
CA LEU A 386 14.97 -37.41 23.63
C LEU A 386 16.46 -37.11 23.35
N SER A 387 17.04 -37.74 22.32
CA SER A 387 18.43 -37.54 21.91
C SER A 387 18.72 -36.13 21.36
N LEU A 388 17.69 -35.38 20.96
CA LEU A 388 17.80 -34.04 20.37
C LEU A 388 17.27 -32.94 21.29
N HIS A 389 16.84 -33.27 22.51
CA HIS A 389 16.28 -32.28 23.45
C HIS A 389 17.26 -31.16 23.81
N ASN A 390 18.57 -31.46 23.86
CA ASN A 390 19.63 -30.49 24.14
C ASN A 390 20.40 -30.08 22.87
N ALA A 391 19.94 -30.49 21.68
CA ALA A 391 20.60 -30.13 20.44
C ALA A 391 20.34 -28.67 20.09
N THR A 392 21.38 -27.98 19.64
CA THR A 392 21.37 -26.57 19.31
C THR A 392 22.06 -26.33 17.97
N VAL A 393 21.58 -25.32 17.26
CA VAL A 393 22.22 -24.74 16.08
C VAL A 393 22.67 -23.34 16.47
N ASP A 394 23.99 -23.14 16.49
CA ASP A 394 24.60 -21.87 16.85
C ASP A 394 25.06 -21.16 15.56
N PHE A 395 24.71 -19.89 15.41
CA PHE A 395 25.24 -19.02 14.36
C PHE A 395 26.10 -17.94 15.00
N SER A 396 27.40 -17.96 14.70
CA SER A 396 28.31 -16.90 15.12
C SER A 396 27.97 -15.56 14.46
N VAL A 397 28.38 -14.45 15.07
CA VAL A 397 28.23 -13.12 14.45
C VAL A 397 28.90 -13.07 13.07
N ASP A 398 30.04 -13.74 12.89
CA ASP A 398 30.75 -13.79 11.62
C ASP A 398 29.98 -14.54 10.54
N GLU A 399 29.36 -15.67 10.88
CA GLU A 399 28.51 -16.42 9.96
C GLU A 399 27.26 -15.61 9.57
N LEU A 400 26.60 -14.98 10.54
CA LEU A 400 25.43 -14.12 10.28
C LEU A 400 25.80 -12.93 9.39
N CYS A 401 26.91 -12.25 9.68
CA CYS A 401 27.39 -11.15 8.85
C CYS A 401 27.74 -11.62 7.43
N GLY A 402 28.36 -12.80 7.27
CA GLY A 402 28.69 -13.37 5.97
C GLY A 402 27.46 -13.73 5.14
N ILE A 403 26.41 -14.27 5.79
CA ILE A 403 25.11 -14.54 5.15
C ILE A 403 24.50 -13.24 4.64
N LEU A 404 24.51 -12.19 5.47
CA LEU A 404 23.95 -10.88 5.12
C LEU A 404 24.74 -10.20 3.99
N GLU A 405 26.07 -10.23 4.04
CA GLU A 405 26.95 -9.71 2.99
C GLU A 405 26.67 -10.42 1.64
N THR A 406 26.53 -11.75 1.66
CA THR A 406 26.18 -12.53 0.46
C THR A 406 24.81 -12.12 -0.11
N ALA A 407 23.82 -11.88 0.76
CA ALA A 407 22.48 -11.45 0.34
C ALA A 407 22.49 -10.01 -0.24
N GLU A 408 23.28 -9.11 0.35
CA GLU A 408 23.48 -7.74 -0.13
C GLU A 408 24.16 -7.72 -1.52
N GLU A 409 25.18 -8.57 -1.73
CA GLU A 409 25.87 -8.72 -3.01
C GLU A 409 24.93 -9.26 -4.11
N GLN A 410 24.11 -10.26 -3.79
CA GLN A 410 23.12 -10.80 -4.72
C GLN A 410 22.09 -9.74 -5.13
N GLN A 411 21.62 -8.90 -4.20
CA GLN A 411 20.71 -7.79 -4.54
C GLN A 411 21.39 -6.74 -5.44
N THR A 412 22.69 -6.52 -5.25
CA THR A 412 23.46 -5.56 -6.06
C THR A 412 23.69 -6.10 -7.48
N LEU A 413 23.96 -7.39 -7.63
CA LEU A 413 24.11 -8.06 -8.92
C LEU A 413 22.80 -8.09 -9.71
N VAL A 414 21.65 -8.31 -9.04
CA VAL A 414 20.33 -8.20 -9.67
C VAL A 414 20.09 -6.79 -10.20
N LYS A 415 20.41 -5.75 -9.40
CA LYS A 415 20.29 -4.34 -9.82
C LYS A 415 21.27 -3.95 -10.94
N ALA A 416 22.46 -4.55 -10.99
CA ALA A 416 23.46 -4.29 -12.03
C ALA A 416 23.11 -4.98 -13.36
N ALA A 417 22.59 -6.21 -13.31
CA ALA A 417 22.07 -6.91 -14.49
C ALA A 417 20.88 -6.17 -15.14
N ASP A 418 20.04 -5.53 -14.31
CA ASP A 418 18.96 -4.66 -14.79
C ASP A 418 19.47 -3.31 -15.37
N GLY A 419 20.73 -2.94 -15.12
CA GLY A 419 21.35 -1.69 -15.58
C GLY A 419 22.23 -1.80 -16.83
N GLU A 420 22.81 -2.97 -17.12
CA GLU A 420 23.75 -3.14 -18.25
C GLU A 420 23.08 -3.29 -19.63
N ASP A 421 21.80 -3.70 -19.71
CA ASP A 421 21.06 -3.76 -20.98
C ASP A 421 20.78 -2.36 -21.59
N GLY A 422 21.00 -1.28 -20.82
CA GLY A 422 20.84 0.10 -21.26
C GLY A 422 22.08 0.75 -21.91
N HIS A 423 23.28 0.19 -21.75
CA HIS A 423 24.53 0.89 -22.10
C HIS A 423 25.30 0.35 -23.31
N GLN A 424 24.90 -0.77 -23.92
CA GLN A 424 25.60 -1.31 -25.10
C GLN A 424 25.08 -0.85 -26.48
N ARG A 425 24.04 -0.01 -26.56
CA ARG A 425 23.55 0.55 -27.85
C ARG A 425 24.05 1.94 -28.22
N ALA A 426 24.94 2.53 -27.44
CA ALA A 426 25.50 3.86 -27.69
C ALA A 426 27.01 3.82 -27.92
N ASN A 427 27.50 2.98 -28.84
CA ASN A 427 28.77 3.20 -29.51
C ASN A 427 28.89 2.32 -30.76
N THR A 428 28.28 2.78 -31.84
CA THR A 428 28.71 2.43 -33.21
C THR A 428 28.36 3.61 -34.10
N LYS A 429 29.33 4.51 -34.25
CA LYS A 429 29.47 5.41 -35.39
C LYS A 429 30.82 5.15 -36.01
#